data_AF-A0A0D6E0A3-F1
#
_entry.id   AF-A0A0D6E0A3-F1
#
_cell.length_a   1.000
_cell.length_b   1.000
_cell.length_c   1.000
_cell.angle_alpha   90.00
_cell.angle_beta   90.00
_cell.angle_gamma   90.00
#
_symmetry.space_group_name_H-M   'P 1'
#
loop_
_entity.id
_entity.type
_entity.pdbx_description
1 polymer ?
#
loop_
_entity_poly.entity_id
_entity_poly.type
_entity_poly.pdbx_seq_one_letter_code
_entity_poly.pdbx_strand_id
1 'polypeptide(L)'
;MTFEESNVEKSEKDNINPNHYIFGGIETIEYLKAKLTTEEYRGFLKGNVLKYVSREAEKNGLEDLKKDKWYLDKLIEFENDRKLSTIETIEKIEDFKAIYAPKIKMTNEQKDKFMLYKEDEDIQLALNRFSPFEKFWFCTGSGGNLYKNLSENELITAWLHPELIEVIDG
;
A
#
# COMPACT_ATOMS: atom_id res chain seq x y z
N MET A 1 -48.80 8.84 -42.93
CA MET A 1 -48.28 9.01 -41.56
C MET A 1 -48.09 7.61 -41.00
N THR A 2 -46.96 7.01 -41.35
CA THR A 2 -46.60 5.63 -40.98
C THR A 2 -45.99 5.67 -39.59
N PHE A 3 -46.61 4.98 -38.65
CA PHE A 3 -46.12 4.84 -37.29
C PHE A 3 -44.88 3.94 -37.30
N GLU A 4 -43.75 4.48 -36.85
CA GLU A 4 -42.51 3.74 -36.63
C GLU A 4 -42.73 2.77 -35.46
N GLU A 5 -42.56 1.48 -35.72
CA GLU A 5 -42.49 0.44 -34.69
C GLU A 5 -41.17 0.61 -33.93
N SER A 6 -41.24 1.13 -32.70
CA SER A 6 -40.12 1.16 -31.79
C SER A 6 -39.79 -0.26 -31.31
N ASN A 7 -38.66 -0.76 -31.79
CA ASN A 7 -38.08 -2.04 -31.40
C ASN A 7 -37.60 -1.92 -29.94
N VAL A 8 -38.42 -2.35 -28.98
CA VAL A 8 -38.03 -2.41 -27.56
C VAL A 8 -37.07 -3.59 -27.39
N GLU A 9 -35.77 -3.29 -27.28
CA GLU A 9 -34.75 -4.23 -26.85
C GLU A 9 -35.16 -4.87 -25.52
N LYS A 10 -35.38 -6.17 -25.56
CA LYS A 10 -35.69 -7.00 -24.40
C LYS A 10 -34.40 -7.17 -23.60
N SER A 11 -34.25 -6.42 -22.50
CA SER A 11 -33.12 -6.61 -21.59
C SER A 11 -33.16 -8.03 -21.00
N GLU A 12 -32.15 -8.83 -21.31
CA GLU A 12 -31.96 -10.13 -20.68
C GLU A 12 -31.74 -9.93 -19.18
N LYS A 13 -32.61 -10.52 -18.35
CA LYS A 13 -32.42 -10.55 -16.89
C LYS A 13 -31.18 -11.39 -16.59
N ASP A 14 -30.12 -10.74 -16.11
CA ASP A 14 -28.98 -11.44 -15.53
C ASP A 14 -29.42 -12.09 -14.21
N ASN A 15 -29.73 -13.38 -14.26
CA ASN A 15 -30.09 -14.19 -13.09
C ASN A 15 -28.88 -14.54 -12.21
N ILE A 16 -27.66 -14.27 -12.69
CA ILE A 16 -26.41 -14.53 -11.99
C ILE A 16 -26.06 -13.31 -11.13
N ASN A 17 -26.21 -12.10 -11.67
CA ASN A 17 -26.05 -10.84 -10.95
C ASN A 17 -27.27 -9.90 -11.11
N PRO A 18 -28.38 -10.18 -10.44
CA PRO A 18 -29.59 -9.41 -10.67
C PRO A 18 -29.47 -8.00 -10.06
N ASN A 19 -29.87 -6.99 -10.84
CA ASN A 19 -29.76 -5.54 -10.54
C ASN A 19 -30.31 -5.07 -9.17
N HIS A 20 -31.09 -5.88 -8.46
CA HIS A 20 -31.61 -5.53 -7.13
C HIS A 20 -30.55 -5.63 -6.01
N TYR A 21 -29.35 -6.11 -6.30
CA TYR A 21 -28.20 -6.12 -5.36
C TYR A 21 -27.29 -4.88 -5.51
N ILE A 22 -27.65 -3.94 -6.39
CA ILE A 22 -26.96 -2.67 -6.58
C ILE A 22 -27.73 -1.60 -5.80
N PHE A 23 -27.38 -1.40 -4.52
CA PHE A 23 -27.91 -0.28 -3.75
C PHE A 23 -26.86 0.84 -3.74
N GLY A 24 -27.12 1.94 -4.46
CA GLY A 24 -26.20 3.07 -4.54
C GLY A 24 -24.97 2.85 -5.45
N GLY A 25 -25.03 1.91 -6.40
CA GLY A 25 -23.94 1.69 -7.38
C GLY A 25 -22.83 0.74 -6.91
N ILE A 26 -22.94 0.16 -5.71
CA ILE A 26 -22.01 -0.82 -5.17
C ILE A 26 -22.66 -2.20 -5.23
N GLU A 27 -21.96 -3.19 -5.77
CA GLU A 27 -22.41 -4.58 -5.74
C GLU A 27 -22.40 -5.12 -4.31
N THR A 28 -23.40 -5.93 -3.96
CA THR A 28 -23.50 -6.50 -2.60
C THR A 28 -22.25 -7.29 -2.18
N ILE A 29 -21.58 -7.96 -3.12
CA ILE A 29 -20.33 -8.68 -2.84
C ILE A 29 -19.18 -7.75 -2.42
N GLU A 30 -19.09 -6.56 -3.00
CA GLU A 30 -18.07 -5.56 -2.66
C GLU A 30 -18.36 -4.95 -1.29
N TYR A 31 -19.63 -4.69 -0.98
CA TYR A 31 -20.03 -4.27 0.36
C TYR A 31 -19.67 -5.34 1.41
N LEU A 32 -19.91 -6.62 1.13
CA LEU A 32 -19.52 -7.72 2.02
C LEU A 32 -18.00 -7.82 2.17
N LYS A 33 -17.24 -7.68 1.08
CA LYS A 33 -15.76 -7.64 1.10
C LYS A 33 -15.23 -6.54 2.02
N ALA A 34 -15.88 -5.38 2.03
CA ALA A 34 -15.49 -4.24 2.87
C ALA A 34 -15.90 -4.36 4.35
N LYS A 35 -16.93 -5.17 4.66
CA LYS A 35 -17.47 -5.28 6.02
C LYS A 35 -17.02 -6.52 6.79
N LEU A 36 -16.69 -7.60 6.08
CA LEU A 36 -16.26 -8.84 6.69
C LEU A 36 -14.74 -8.85 6.89
N THR A 37 -14.27 -9.63 7.86
CA THR A 37 -12.84 -9.95 7.96
C THR A 37 -12.40 -10.78 6.74
N THR A 38 -11.09 -10.81 6.48
CA THR A 38 -10.48 -11.59 5.39
C THR A 38 -10.93 -13.05 5.40
N GLU A 39 -10.95 -13.70 6.58
CA GLU A 39 -11.33 -15.11 6.70
C GLU A 39 -12.85 -15.32 6.58
N GLU A 40 -13.67 -14.37 7.06
CA GLU A 40 -15.13 -14.42 6.89
C GLU A 40 -15.53 -14.25 5.42
N TYR A 41 -14.95 -13.29 4.70
CA TYR A 41 -15.22 -13.09 3.27
C TYR A 41 -14.79 -14.31 2.44
N ARG A 42 -13.59 -14.83 2.73
CA ARG A 42 -13.10 -16.09 2.13
C ARG A 42 -14.05 -17.26 2.42
N GLY A 43 -14.49 -17.39 3.66
CA GLY A 43 -15.45 -18.41 4.09
C GLY A 43 -16.80 -18.28 3.39
N PHE A 44 -17.27 -17.04 3.18
CA PHE A 44 -18.49 -16.74 2.43
C PHE A 44 -18.41 -17.19 0.97
N LEU A 45 -17.30 -16.90 0.27
CA LEU A 45 -17.10 -17.36 -1.11
C LEU A 45 -17.07 -18.89 -1.18
N LYS A 46 -16.27 -19.54 -0.31
CA LYS A 46 -16.18 -21.00 -0.23
C LYS A 46 -17.51 -21.67 0.12
N GLY A 47 -18.29 -21.07 1.01
CA GLY A 47 -19.62 -21.54 1.39
C GLY A 47 -20.61 -21.48 0.22
N ASN A 48 -20.56 -20.43 -0.61
CA ASN A 48 -21.40 -20.33 -1.79
C ASN A 48 -21.02 -21.35 -2.87
N VAL A 49 -19.72 -21.59 -3.10
CA VAL A 49 -19.23 -22.67 -3.96
C VAL A 49 -19.85 -24.01 -3.53
N LEU A 50 -19.65 -24.40 -2.27
CA LEU A 50 -20.21 -25.64 -1.72
C LEU A 50 -21.73 -25.72 -1.86
N LYS A 51 -22.44 -24.62 -1.58
CA LYS A 51 -23.89 -24.51 -1.68
C LYS A 51 -24.39 -24.78 -3.10
N TYR A 52 -23.77 -24.16 -4.11
CA TYR A 52 -24.27 -24.27 -5.48
C TYR A 52 -23.88 -25.60 -6.13
N VAL A 53 -22.68 -26.12 -5.86
CA VAL A 53 -22.32 -27.49 -6.27
C VAL A 53 -23.28 -28.52 -5.68
N SER A 54 -23.62 -28.41 -4.39
CA SER A 54 -24.49 -29.40 -3.73
C SER A 54 -25.95 -29.34 -4.19
N ARG A 55 -26.40 -28.21 -4.73
CA ARG A 55 -27.80 -28.00 -5.15
C ARG A 55 -28.05 -28.28 -6.63
N GLU A 56 -27.00 -28.43 -7.43
CA GLU A 56 -27.14 -28.49 -8.88
C GLU A 56 -28.03 -29.66 -9.31
N ALA A 57 -27.80 -30.85 -8.77
CA ALA A 57 -28.57 -32.05 -9.07
C ALA A 57 -30.04 -31.98 -8.60
N GLU A 58 -30.35 -31.19 -7.58
CA GLU A 58 -31.66 -31.20 -6.90
C GLU A 58 -32.55 -29.99 -7.24
N LYS A 59 -31.98 -28.90 -7.77
CA LYS A 59 -32.71 -27.63 -7.85
C LYS A 59 -32.61 -26.91 -9.20
N ASN A 60 -31.46 -26.31 -9.52
CA ASN A 60 -31.35 -25.43 -10.69
C ASN A 60 -30.34 -25.92 -11.75
N GLY A 61 -29.74 -27.11 -11.57
CA GLY A 61 -28.80 -27.70 -12.53
C GLY A 61 -27.70 -26.74 -12.97
N LEU A 62 -27.62 -26.53 -14.27
CA LEU A 62 -26.63 -25.69 -14.93
C LEU A 62 -26.58 -24.24 -14.40
N GLU A 63 -27.70 -23.67 -13.93
CA GLU A 63 -27.68 -22.31 -13.38
C GLU A 63 -26.91 -22.24 -12.07
N ASP A 64 -27.06 -23.25 -11.19
CA ASP A 64 -26.29 -23.31 -9.95
C ASP A 64 -24.80 -23.56 -10.28
N LEU A 65 -24.46 -24.37 -11.28
CA LEU A 65 -23.07 -24.54 -11.75
C LEU A 65 -22.44 -23.23 -12.27
N LYS A 66 -23.22 -22.38 -12.96
CA LYS A 66 -22.75 -21.06 -13.39
C LYS A 66 -22.47 -20.12 -12.21
N LYS A 67 -23.32 -20.17 -11.18
CA LYS A 67 -23.12 -19.41 -9.93
C LYS A 67 -21.91 -19.92 -9.17
N ASP A 68 -21.74 -21.24 -9.08
CA ASP A 68 -20.57 -21.87 -8.49
C ASP A 68 -19.27 -21.37 -9.13
N LYS A 69 -19.18 -21.44 -10.47
CA LYS A 69 -18.03 -20.93 -11.22
C LYS A 69 -17.74 -19.46 -10.88
N TRP A 70 -18.77 -18.61 -10.85
CA TRP A 70 -18.59 -17.20 -10.52
C TRP A 70 -18.00 -16.98 -9.11
N TYR A 71 -18.50 -17.70 -8.10
CA TYR A 71 -17.96 -17.62 -6.74
C TYR A 71 -16.55 -18.21 -6.63
N LEU A 72 -16.24 -19.25 -7.40
CA LEU A 72 -14.91 -19.85 -7.47
C LEU A 72 -13.91 -18.88 -8.10
N ASP A 73 -14.27 -18.24 -9.22
CA ASP A 73 -13.43 -17.25 -9.90
C ASP A 73 -13.11 -16.08 -8.94
N LYS A 74 -14.11 -15.59 -8.19
CA LYS A 74 -13.92 -14.56 -7.16
C LYS A 74 -13.01 -15.00 -6.01
N LEU A 75 -13.08 -16.26 -5.61
CA LEU A 75 -12.18 -16.81 -4.59
C LEU A 75 -10.74 -16.90 -5.09
N ILE A 76 -10.54 -17.29 -6.36
CA ILE A 76 -9.21 -17.32 -6.99
C ILE A 76 -8.62 -15.91 -7.07
N GLU A 77 -9.40 -14.94 -7.54
CA GLU A 77 -9.02 -13.51 -7.58
C GLU A 77 -8.58 -13.03 -6.19
N PHE A 78 -9.40 -13.28 -5.17
CA PHE A 78 -9.09 -12.91 -3.79
C PHE A 78 -7.80 -13.55 -3.24
N GLU A 79 -7.52 -14.80 -3.58
CA GLU A 79 -6.30 -15.49 -3.17
C GLU A 79 -5.06 -14.96 -3.89
N ASN A 80 -5.19 -14.56 -5.15
CA ASN A 80 -4.11 -13.92 -5.90
C ASN A 80 -3.82 -12.53 -5.33
N ASP A 81 -4.84 -11.73 -5.05
CA ASP A 81 -4.69 -10.41 -4.41
C ASP A 81 -4.03 -10.52 -3.02
N ARG A 82 -4.43 -11.54 -2.24
CA ARG A 82 -3.84 -11.80 -0.91
C ARG A 82 -2.36 -12.15 -1.01
N LYS A 83 -1.98 -12.86 -2.08
CA LYS A 83 -0.59 -13.19 -2.38
C LYS A 83 0.00 -12.11 -3.26
N LEU A 84 0.11 -10.89 -2.73
CA LEU A 84 1.10 -9.96 -3.28
C LEU A 84 2.42 -10.74 -3.36
N SER A 85 2.98 -10.88 -4.55
CA SER A 85 4.20 -11.66 -4.67
C SER A 85 5.27 -10.98 -3.82
N THR A 86 6.18 -11.77 -3.26
CA THR A 86 7.29 -11.23 -2.47
C THR A 86 8.04 -10.13 -3.25
N ILE A 87 8.12 -10.29 -4.58
CA ILE A 87 8.74 -9.33 -5.50
C ILE A 87 7.96 -8.01 -5.53
N GLU A 88 6.65 -8.02 -5.80
CA GLU A 88 5.83 -6.79 -5.83
C GLU A 88 5.79 -6.07 -4.48
N THR A 89 5.89 -6.83 -3.38
CA THR A 89 5.96 -6.26 -2.03
C THR A 89 7.30 -5.56 -1.82
N ILE A 90 8.41 -6.19 -2.23
CA ILE A 90 9.75 -5.60 -2.15
C ILE A 90 9.83 -4.34 -3.01
N GLU A 91 9.33 -4.38 -4.26
CA GLU A 91 9.29 -3.21 -5.15
C GLU A 91 8.56 -2.04 -4.52
N LYS A 92 7.36 -2.27 -3.98
CA LYS A 92 6.61 -1.22 -3.25
C LYS A 92 7.37 -0.70 -2.03
N ILE A 93 8.03 -1.57 -1.27
CA ILE A 93 8.84 -1.16 -0.13
C ILE A 93 10.01 -0.28 -0.57
N GLU A 94 10.71 -0.64 -1.65
CA GLU A 94 11.82 0.15 -2.18
C GLU A 94 11.34 1.50 -2.73
N ASP A 95 10.21 1.55 -3.42
CA ASP A 95 9.58 2.80 -3.87
C ASP A 95 9.26 3.73 -2.67
N PHE A 96 8.67 3.17 -1.60
CA PHE A 96 8.40 3.95 -0.39
C PHE A 96 9.69 4.42 0.29
N LYS A 97 10.73 3.57 0.36
CA LYS A 97 12.03 3.98 0.91
C LYS A 97 12.64 5.14 0.11
N ALA A 98 12.54 5.12 -1.22
CA ALA A 98 13.07 6.21 -2.05
C ALA A 98 12.39 7.56 -1.75
N ILE A 99 11.10 7.54 -1.44
CA ILE A 99 10.31 8.76 -1.13
C ILE A 99 10.62 9.28 0.28
N TYR A 100 10.63 8.40 1.27
CA TYR A 100 10.68 8.79 2.69
C TYR A 100 12.08 8.74 3.32
N ALA A 101 13.00 8.00 2.71
CA ALA A 101 14.37 7.79 3.19
C ALA A 101 15.39 7.96 2.05
N PRO A 102 15.40 9.12 1.35
CA PRO A 102 16.32 9.36 0.25
C PRO A 102 17.78 9.31 0.73
N LYS A 103 18.67 8.75 -0.10
CA LYS A 103 20.11 8.76 0.17
C LYS A 103 20.65 10.18 0.13
N ILE A 104 21.46 10.54 1.12
CA ILE A 104 22.01 11.88 1.29
C ILE A 104 23.49 11.83 0.98
N LYS A 105 23.90 12.58 -0.04
CA LYS A 105 25.27 12.57 -0.53
C LYS A 105 26.14 13.53 0.27
N MET A 106 27.14 13.01 0.98
CA MET A 106 28.09 13.79 1.76
C MET A 106 29.52 13.42 1.43
N THR A 107 30.47 14.34 1.62
CA THR A 107 31.90 14.01 1.62
C THR A 107 32.29 13.25 2.90
N ASN A 108 33.44 12.58 2.89
CA ASN A 108 34.02 11.95 4.07
C ASN A 108 34.22 12.99 5.18
N GLU A 109 34.74 14.18 4.85
CA GLU A 109 34.91 15.26 5.84
C GLU A 109 33.57 15.69 6.45
N GLN A 110 32.53 15.82 5.62
CA GLN A 110 31.18 16.16 6.08
C GLN A 110 30.62 15.08 7.00
N LYS A 111 30.71 13.80 6.60
CA LYS A 111 30.21 12.68 7.40
C LYS A 111 30.98 12.53 8.71
N ASP A 112 32.30 12.59 8.68
CA ASP A 112 33.14 12.41 9.87
C ASP A 112 32.85 13.48 10.92
N LYS A 113 32.73 14.75 10.50
CA LYS A 113 32.31 15.83 11.41
C LYS A 113 30.90 15.61 11.92
N PHE A 114 29.99 15.14 11.08
CA PHE A 114 28.62 14.85 11.48
C PHE A 114 28.53 13.73 12.54
N MET A 115 29.34 12.67 12.39
CA MET A 115 29.40 11.52 13.29
C MET A 115 30.17 11.83 14.58
N LEU A 116 31.18 12.70 14.53
CA LEU A 116 31.91 13.17 15.71
C LEU A 116 30.97 13.70 16.79
N TYR A 117 29.96 14.49 16.42
CA TYR A 117 28.98 15.00 17.37
C TYR A 117 28.03 13.95 17.94
N LYS A 118 27.85 12.82 17.25
CA LYS A 118 27.00 11.72 17.69
C LYS A 118 27.72 10.73 18.60
N GLU A 119 28.98 10.46 18.32
CA GLU A 119 29.71 9.33 18.89
C GLU A 119 30.68 9.74 20.00
N ASP A 120 31.08 11.00 20.07
CA ASP A 120 32.00 11.50 21.09
C ASP A 120 31.27 11.79 22.42
N GLU A 121 31.66 11.10 23.49
CA GLU A 121 31.05 11.20 24.82
C GLU A 121 31.20 12.59 25.46
N ASP A 122 32.36 13.23 25.29
CA ASP A 122 32.63 14.54 25.87
C ASP A 122 31.79 15.62 25.18
N ILE A 123 31.65 15.52 23.85
CA ILE A 123 30.79 16.40 23.06
C ILE A 123 29.31 16.17 23.44
N GLN A 124 28.85 14.93 23.55
CA GLN A 124 27.48 14.64 23.97
C GLN A 124 27.18 15.22 25.36
N LEU A 125 28.12 15.09 26.30
CA LEU A 125 28.02 15.63 27.65
C LEU A 125 27.93 17.17 27.63
N ALA A 126 28.81 17.83 26.86
CA ALA A 126 28.80 19.28 26.69
C ALA A 126 27.50 19.80 26.04
N LEU A 127 26.86 18.95 25.22
CA LEU A 127 25.62 19.27 24.53
C LEU A 127 24.36 19.02 25.36
N ASN A 128 24.40 18.30 26.48
CA ASN A 128 23.21 17.91 27.26
C ASN A 128 22.33 19.05 27.77
N ARG A 129 22.87 20.27 27.83
CA ARG A 129 22.10 21.49 28.16
C ARG A 129 21.20 21.99 27.03
N PHE A 130 21.38 21.49 25.81
CA PHE A 130 20.64 21.87 24.62
C PHE A 130 19.57 20.83 24.29
N SER A 131 18.42 21.30 23.80
CA SER A 131 17.40 20.44 23.21
C SER A 131 17.95 19.68 21.99
N PRO A 132 17.37 18.53 21.60
CA PRO A 132 17.82 17.79 20.42
C PRO A 132 17.91 18.64 19.14
N PHE A 133 17.00 19.60 18.98
CA PHE A 133 16.98 20.52 17.84
C PHE A 133 18.09 21.57 17.92
N GLU A 134 18.38 22.11 19.10
CA GLU A 134 19.50 23.04 19.30
C GLU A 134 20.85 22.34 19.14
N LYS A 135 20.98 21.07 19.58
CA LYS A 135 22.15 20.22 19.32
C LYS A 135 22.40 20.12 17.82
N PHE A 136 21.36 19.78 17.06
CA PHE A 136 21.44 19.70 15.60
C PHE A 136 21.99 21.00 15.00
N TRP A 137 21.37 22.15 15.28
CA TRP A 137 21.79 23.44 14.72
C TRP A 137 23.20 23.87 15.14
N PHE A 138 23.59 23.55 16.37
CA PHE A 138 24.94 23.81 16.84
C PHE A 138 25.98 22.99 16.07
N CYS A 139 25.68 21.73 15.75
CA CYS A 139 26.59 20.79 15.11
C CYS A 139 26.65 20.93 13.58
N THR A 140 25.52 21.20 12.93
CA THR A 140 25.45 21.47 11.49
C THR A 140 25.76 22.92 11.15
N GLY A 141 25.80 23.77 12.18
CA GLY A 141 26.14 25.18 12.11
C GLY A 141 24.98 26.01 11.59
N SER A 142 24.65 27.09 12.29
CA SER A 142 23.85 28.19 11.76
C SER A 142 24.58 28.94 10.62
N GLY A 143 24.96 28.25 9.53
CA GLY A 143 25.61 28.83 8.35
C GLY A 143 27.09 28.48 8.12
N GLY A 144 27.58 27.32 8.58
CA GLY A 144 28.94 26.87 8.26
C GLY A 144 29.09 26.51 6.77
N ASN A 145 30.16 27.00 6.11
CA ASN A 145 30.44 26.75 4.68
C ASN A 145 30.55 25.25 4.30
N LEU A 146 30.73 24.37 5.28
CA LEU A 146 30.97 22.94 5.07
C LEU A 146 29.75 22.23 4.47
N TYR A 147 28.54 22.54 4.93
CA TYR A 147 27.30 21.87 4.49
C TYR A 147 26.47 22.73 3.53
N LYS A 148 27.05 23.79 2.95
CA LYS A 148 26.34 24.76 2.08
C LYS A 148 25.68 24.15 0.85
N ASN A 149 26.12 22.96 0.44
CA ASN A 149 25.59 22.21 -0.70
C ASN A 149 24.40 21.32 -0.33
N LEU A 150 24.02 21.25 0.96
CA LEU A 150 22.92 20.45 1.47
C LEU A 150 21.80 21.37 1.96
N SER A 151 20.57 20.99 1.67
CA SER A 151 19.38 21.64 2.22
C SER A 151 19.20 21.30 3.71
N GLU A 152 18.40 22.12 4.39
CA GLU A 152 18.04 21.89 5.80
C GLU A 152 17.36 20.53 6.00
N ASN A 153 16.47 20.14 5.08
CA ASN A 153 15.80 18.83 5.12
C ASN A 153 16.77 17.66 4.96
N GLU A 154 17.79 17.79 4.11
CA GLU A 154 18.83 16.76 3.98
C GLU A 154 19.66 16.65 5.26
N LEU A 155 20.01 17.77 5.88
CA LEU A 155 20.75 17.78 7.13
C LEU A 155 19.94 17.19 8.29
N ILE A 156 18.66 17.55 8.41
CA ILE A 156 17.76 16.99 9.43
C ILE A 156 17.58 15.49 9.19
N THR A 157 17.36 15.07 7.94
CA THR A 157 17.22 13.64 7.60
C THR A 157 18.50 12.87 7.92
N ALA A 158 19.69 13.39 7.60
CA ALA A 158 20.96 12.78 7.97
C ALA A 158 21.13 12.69 9.50
N TRP A 159 20.66 13.70 10.24
CA TRP A 159 20.74 13.72 11.70
C TRP A 159 19.85 12.68 12.33
N LEU A 160 18.65 12.46 11.79
CA LEU A 160 17.74 11.44 12.28
C LEU A 160 18.14 10.04 11.81
N HIS A 161 18.68 9.93 10.59
CA HIS A 161 18.97 8.68 9.88
C HIS A 161 20.38 8.66 9.25
N PRO A 162 21.45 8.50 10.05
CA PRO A 162 22.83 8.46 9.54
C PRO A 162 23.11 7.34 8.53
N GLU A 163 22.35 6.24 8.60
CA GLU A 163 22.41 5.11 7.67
C GLU A 163 22.03 5.47 6.22
N LEU A 164 21.41 6.62 6.02
CA LEU A 164 21.06 7.15 4.69
C LEU A 164 22.20 7.96 4.06
N ILE A 165 23.27 8.25 4.81
CA ILE A 165 24.42 9.00 4.30
C ILE A 165 25.25 8.13 3.34
N GLU A 166 25.35 8.57 2.10
CA GLU A 166 26.18 8.01 1.04
C GLU A 166 27.42 8.89 0.87
N VAL A 167 28.61 8.31 1.08
CA VAL A 167 29.89 9.01 0.90
C VAL A 167 30.25 9.04 -0.58
N ILE A 168 30.52 10.23 -1.12
CA ILE A 168 30.76 10.41 -2.57
C ILE A 168 32.22 10.58 -2.98
N ASP A 169 33.14 10.72 -2.02
CA ASP A 169 34.57 11.00 -2.22
C ASP A 169 35.48 9.95 -1.53
N GLY A 170 34.97 8.72 -1.38
CA GLY A 170 35.68 7.55 -0.86
C GLY A 170 36.29 6.67 -1.95
#